data_AF-A0A6J1PHY5-F1
#
_entry.id   AF-A0A6J1PHY5-F1
#
_cell.length_a   1.000
_cell.length_b   1.000
_cell.length_c   1.000
_cell.angle_alpha   90.00
_cell.angle_beta   90.00
_cell.angle_gamma   90.00
#
_symmetry.space_group_name_H-M   'P 1'
#
loop_
_entity.id
_entity.type
_entity.pdbx_description
1 polymer ?
#
loop_
_entity_poly.entity_id
_entity_poly.type
_entity_poly.pdbx_seq_one_letter_code
_entity_poly.pdbx_strand_id
1 'polypeptide(L)'
;LLAIRGETGSPDMRCYLRHVTDEGKFQNMKDFINAHWNISTDSEMQRNILIGQYSLYMTCPLTLFHAMRLLNCVPKNKAIVIHVVGANDSEEFSLMGWEIFLRLIETAMPVTMIVIGSNLQRNIHMLSENKNLKFDFYDMLYENYVRSSSFVKPDLIVGFNSCIDQHKLGSSKETWAPSIKLIAKQNCPFILTSPTLSTFKKETDIINTILGRK
;
A
#
# COMPACT_ATOMS: atom_id res chain seq x y z
N LEU A 1 -22.23 37.23 -6.43
CA LEU A 1 -20.88 37.19 -7.01
C LEU A 1 -19.96 36.43 -6.07
N LEU A 2 -19.93 35.10 -6.19
CA LEU A 2 -19.05 34.23 -5.42
C LEU A 2 -17.70 34.20 -6.12
N ALA A 3 -16.67 34.65 -5.42
CA ALA A 3 -15.31 34.70 -5.91
C ALA A 3 -14.79 33.28 -6.11
N ILE A 4 -14.47 32.94 -7.37
CA ILE A 4 -13.60 31.84 -7.73
C ILE A 4 -12.19 32.26 -7.28
N ARG A 5 -11.78 31.84 -6.09
CA ARG A 5 -10.35 31.77 -5.76
C ARG A 5 -9.87 30.39 -6.19
N GLY A 6 -9.03 30.39 -7.22
CA GLY A 6 -8.23 29.24 -7.59
C GLY A 6 -7.30 28.90 -6.44
N GLU A 7 -7.63 27.85 -5.71
CA GLU A 7 -6.64 27.11 -4.94
C GLU A 7 -6.15 25.96 -5.83
N THR A 8 -4.99 26.16 -6.45
CA THR A 8 -4.19 25.11 -7.08
C THR A 8 -3.48 24.26 -6.01
N GLY A 9 -4.19 23.91 -4.95
CA GLY A 9 -3.73 23.02 -3.89
C GLY A 9 -4.29 21.62 -4.10
N SER A 10 -3.48 20.60 -3.81
CA SER A 10 -3.99 19.24 -3.61
C SER A 10 -5.18 19.31 -2.63
N PRO A 11 -6.34 18.72 -2.94
CA PRO A 11 -7.48 18.74 -2.03
C PRO A 11 -7.08 18.18 -0.66
N ASP A 12 -7.34 18.92 0.41
CA ASP A 12 -7.01 18.46 1.76
C ASP A 12 -7.87 17.25 2.13
N MET A 13 -7.27 16.06 2.00
CA MET A 13 -7.94 14.80 2.30
C MET A 13 -8.42 14.70 3.75
N ARG A 14 -7.81 15.47 4.67
CA ARG A 14 -8.10 15.41 6.11
C ARG A 14 -9.51 15.88 6.45
N CYS A 15 -10.11 16.76 5.64
CA CYS A 15 -11.48 17.25 5.84
C CYS A 15 -12.52 16.13 5.77
N TYR A 16 -12.23 15.05 5.03
CA TYR A 16 -13.18 13.98 4.71
C TYR A 16 -12.96 12.71 5.53
N LEU A 17 -11.86 12.62 6.27
CA LEU A 17 -11.53 11.47 7.11
C LEU A 17 -12.46 11.28 8.31
N ARG A 18 -13.25 12.30 8.70
CA ARG A 18 -14.01 12.35 9.97
C ARG A 18 -15.06 11.25 10.17
N HIS A 19 -15.45 10.52 9.12
CA HIS A 19 -16.50 9.50 9.17
C HIS A 19 -16.08 8.12 8.65
N VAL A 20 -14.77 7.83 8.54
CA VAL A 20 -14.30 6.51 8.10
C VAL A 20 -14.31 5.53 9.29
N THR A 21 -15.18 4.53 9.25
CA THR A 21 -15.26 3.38 10.16
C THR A 21 -15.51 2.11 9.33
N ASP A 22 -15.20 0.91 9.86
CA ASP A 22 -15.55 -0.37 9.20
C ASP A 22 -17.04 -0.71 9.33
N GLU A 23 -17.85 0.19 9.92
CA GLU A 23 -19.30 0.01 10.05
C GLU A 23 -20.03 0.15 8.69
N GLY A 24 -19.39 0.80 7.70
CA GLY A 24 -19.87 0.85 6.33
C GLY A 24 -19.51 -0.40 5.55
N LYS A 25 -20.49 -1.17 5.07
CA LYS A 25 -20.26 -2.29 4.14
C LYS A 25 -19.90 -1.78 2.73
N PHE A 26 -18.70 -1.26 2.54
CA PHE A 26 -18.19 -0.97 1.19
C PHE A 26 -17.66 -2.27 0.55
N GLN A 27 -18.07 -2.55 -0.68
CA GLN A 27 -17.60 -3.74 -1.43
C GLN A 27 -16.49 -3.41 -2.42
N ASN A 28 -16.40 -2.14 -2.84
CA ASN A 28 -15.41 -1.67 -3.80
C ASN A 28 -15.04 -0.20 -3.54
N MET A 29 -14.01 0.28 -4.24
CA MET A 29 -13.50 1.66 -4.13
C MET A 29 -14.59 2.72 -4.34
N LYS A 30 -15.51 2.50 -5.30
CA LYS A 30 -16.59 3.44 -5.60
C LYS A 30 -17.58 3.53 -4.44
N ASP A 31 -17.93 2.40 -3.84
CA ASP A 31 -18.80 2.36 -2.66
C ASP A 31 -18.14 3.08 -1.48
N PHE A 32 -16.85 2.83 -1.25
CA PHE A 32 -16.09 3.49 -0.18
C PHE A 32 -16.08 5.00 -0.35
N ILE A 33 -15.73 5.49 -1.54
CA ILE A 33 -15.69 6.93 -1.83
C ILE A 33 -17.09 7.54 -1.69
N ASN A 34 -18.14 6.88 -2.20
CA ASN A 34 -19.50 7.41 -2.06
C ASN A 34 -20.00 7.45 -0.61
N ALA A 35 -19.63 6.47 0.21
CA ALA A 35 -20.06 6.37 1.60
C ALA A 35 -19.36 7.39 2.50
N HIS A 36 -18.06 7.62 2.29
CA HIS A 36 -17.25 8.42 3.19
C HIS A 36 -16.87 9.80 2.63
N TRP A 37 -17.13 10.05 1.34
CA TRP A 37 -16.78 11.30 0.68
C TRP A 37 -18.01 12.01 0.11
N ASN A 38 -18.37 13.13 0.73
CA ASN A 38 -19.39 14.02 0.20
C ASN A 38 -18.77 14.91 -0.89
N ILE A 39 -18.60 14.37 -2.11
CA ILE A 39 -18.17 15.17 -3.26
C ILE A 39 -19.35 16.06 -3.69
N SER A 40 -19.41 17.29 -3.17
CA SER A 40 -20.37 18.31 -3.60
C SER A 40 -19.87 19.01 -4.86
N THR A 41 -20.21 18.47 -6.02
CA THR A 41 -20.03 19.15 -7.31
C THR A 41 -21.28 18.94 -8.16
N ASP A 42 -21.71 20.00 -8.85
CA ASP A 42 -22.85 19.97 -9.77
C ASP A 42 -22.49 19.31 -11.11
N SER A 43 -21.21 18.97 -11.34
CA SER A 43 -20.72 18.34 -12.56
C SER A 43 -20.30 16.88 -12.33
N GLU A 44 -20.98 15.96 -13.01
CA GLU A 44 -20.63 14.53 -13.01
C GLU A 44 -19.19 14.28 -13.49
N MET A 45 -18.73 15.04 -14.49
CA MET A 45 -17.37 14.93 -15.01
C MET A 45 -16.33 15.31 -13.95
N GLN A 46 -16.54 16.43 -13.24
CA GLN A 46 -15.65 16.83 -12.15
C GLN A 46 -15.66 15.80 -11.01
N ARG A 47 -16.83 15.24 -10.69
CA ARG A 47 -16.96 14.16 -9.71
C ARG A 47 -16.12 12.95 -10.11
N ASN A 48 -16.21 12.51 -11.36
CA ASN A 48 -15.46 11.35 -11.85
C ASN A 48 -13.95 11.57 -11.86
N ILE A 49 -13.49 12.78 -12.21
CA ILE A 49 -12.07 13.16 -12.15
C ILE A 49 -11.57 13.09 -10.70
N LEU A 50 -12.31 13.68 -9.76
CA LEU A 50 -11.97 13.65 -8.34
C LEU A 50 -11.95 12.21 -7.80
N ILE A 51 -12.95 11.39 -8.11
CA ILE A 51 -12.98 9.96 -7.76
C ILE A 51 -11.72 9.25 -8.28
N GLY A 52 -11.35 9.48 -9.53
CA GLY A 52 -10.15 8.90 -10.14
C GLY A 52 -8.88 9.30 -9.40
N GLN A 53 -8.72 10.59 -9.10
CA GLN A 53 -7.58 11.11 -8.33
C GLN A 53 -7.50 10.51 -6.93
N TYR A 54 -8.62 10.46 -6.20
CA TYR A 54 -8.66 9.90 -4.84
C TYR A 54 -8.40 8.40 -4.81
N SER A 55 -8.87 7.68 -5.82
CA SER A 55 -8.67 6.22 -5.93
C SER A 55 -7.18 5.87 -5.96
N LEU A 56 -6.31 6.73 -6.51
CA LEU A 56 -4.86 6.51 -6.53
C LEU A 56 -4.26 6.49 -5.12
N TYR A 57 -4.71 7.36 -4.22
CA TYR A 57 -4.23 7.40 -2.85
C TYR A 57 -4.79 6.25 -1.99
N MET A 58 -6.01 5.81 -2.29
CA MET A 58 -6.73 4.82 -1.48
C MET A 58 -6.44 3.37 -1.89
N THR A 59 -5.90 3.14 -3.09
CA THR A 59 -5.74 1.80 -3.66
C THR A 59 -4.92 0.88 -2.74
N CYS A 60 -3.74 1.29 -2.30
CA CYS A 60 -2.87 0.50 -1.42
C CYS A 60 -3.47 0.25 -0.04
N PRO A 61 -3.91 1.28 0.73
CA PRO A 61 -4.46 1.07 2.07
C PRO A 61 -5.74 0.23 2.08
N LEU A 62 -6.67 0.45 1.14
CA LEU A 62 -7.91 -0.34 1.08
C LEU A 62 -7.66 -1.78 0.64
N THR A 63 -6.76 -2.00 -0.32
CA THR A 63 -6.37 -3.35 -0.75
C THR A 63 -5.74 -4.11 0.42
N LEU A 64 -4.82 -3.48 1.16
CA LEU A 64 -4.20 -4.12 2.31
C LEU A 64 -5.23 -4.47 3.39
N PHE A 65 -6.12 -3.53 3.72
CA PHE A 65 -7.18 -3.79 4.69
C PHE A 65 -8.08 -4.96 4.27
N HIS A 66 -8.51 -4.98 3.01
CA HIS A 66 -9.30 -6.08 2.47
C HIS A 66 -8.57 -7.43 2.58
N ALA A 67 -7.29 -7.49 2.18
CA ALA A 67 -6.49 -8.70 2.28
C ALA A 67 -6.29 -9.15 3.74
N MET A 68 -6.09 -8.22 4.67
CA MET A 68 -5.96 -8.53 6.11
C MET A 68 -7.24 -9.11 6.69
N ARG A 69 -8.41 -8.65 6.23
CA ARG A 69 -9.71 -9.26 6.58
C ARG A 69 -9.82 -10.69 6.05
N LEU A 70 -9.45 -10.94 4.79
CA LEU A 70 -9.45 -12.29 4.22
C LEU A 70 -8.54 -13.25 4.97
N LEU A 71 -7.40 -12.76 5.46
CA LEU A 71 -6.42 -13.54 6.22
C LEU A 71 -6.71 -13.60 7.72
N ASN A 72 -7.77 -12.95 8.21
CA ASN A 72 -8.09 -12.79 9.64
C ASN A 72 -6.89 -12.29 10.48
N CYS A 73 -6.09 -11.37 9.93
CA CYS A 73 -4.87 -10.85 10.57
C CYS A 73 -4.93 -9.36 10.92
N VAL A 74 -6.12 -8.76 10.94
CA VAL A 74 -6.31 -7.36 11.40
C VAL A 74 -5.90 -7.23 12.88
N PRO A 75 -4.89 -6.41 13.21
CA PRO A 75 -4.39 -6.28 14.57
C PRO A 75 -5.38 -5.52 15.45
N LYS A 76 -5.69 -6.05 16.63
CA LYS A 76 -6.57 -5.36 17.60
C LYS A 76 -5.77 -4.58 18.64
N ASN A 77 -4.83 -5.23 19.31
CA ASN A 77 -4.16 -4.67 20.50
C ASN A 77 -2.62 -4.84 20.48
N LYS A 78 -1.99 -4.79 19.30
CA LYS A 78 -0.52 -4.82 19.20
C LYS A 78 -0.01 -3.84 18.15
N ALA A 79 1.19 -3.34 18.37
CA ALA A 79 1.93 -2.68 17.31
C ALA A 79 2.18 -3.66 16.16
N ILE A 80 2.20 -3.15 14.92
CA ILE A 80 2.40 -3.98 13.73
C ILE A 80 3.48 -3.38 12.84
N VAL A 81 4.36 -4.23 12.34
CA VAL A 81 5.36 -3.89 11.33
C VAL A 81 4.95 -4.48 9.99
N ILE A 82 4.72 -3.62 9.00
CA ILE A 82 4.33 -4.03 7.64
C ILE A 82 5.47 -3.67 6.70
N HIS A 83 6.00 -4.66 5.99
CA HIS A 83 6.95 -4.42 4.92
C HIS A 83 6.22 -4.27 3.59
N VAL A 84 6.45 -3.16 2.89
CA VAL A 84 6.03 -2.95 1.50
C VAL A 84 7.25 -3.21 0.62
N VAL A 85 7.23 -4.27 -0.18
CA VAL A 85 8.38 -4.73 -0.99
C VAL A 85 8.17 -4.47 -2.47
N GLY A 86 9.25 -4.16 -3.18
CA GLY A 86 9.19 -3.80 -4.61
C GLY A 86 8.49 -2.47 -4.84
N ALA A 87 8.54 -1.58 -3.85
CA ALA A 87 7.94 -0.27 -3.93
C ALA A 87 8.64 0.60 -4.99
N ASN A 88 7.86 1.45 -5.66
CA ASN A 88 8.29 2.49 -6.57
C ASN A 88 7.60 3.81 -6.22
N ASP A 89 7.79 4.85 -7.03
CA ASP A 89 7.20 6.18 -6.83
C ASP A 89 5.68 6.12 -6.60
N SER A 90 4.96 5.14 -7.16
CA SER A 90 3.50 4.99 -6.99
C SER A 90 3.09 4.74 -5.54
N GLU A 91 3.84 3.90 -4.81
CA GLU A 91 3.56 3.65 -3.40
C GLU A 91 3.88 4.88 -2.53
N GLU A 92 4.87 5.67 -2.92
CA GLU A 92 5.20 6.95 -2.29
C GLU A 92 4.06 7.98 -2.48
N PHE A 93 3.41 8.02 -3.65
CA PHE A 93 2.22 8.85 -3.83
C PHE A 93 1.05 8.43 -2.95
N SER A 94 0.96 7.16 -2.52
CA SER A 94 -0.14 6.66 -1.69
C SER A 94 -0.07 7.08 -0.21
N LEU A 95 1.03 7.72 0.24
CA LEU A 95 1.29 8.03 1.65
C LEU A 95 0.14 8.76 2.35
N MET A 96 -0.49 9.73 1.67
CA MET A 96 -1.63 10.49 2.21
C MET A 96 -2.85 9.62 2.51
N GLY A 97 -3.02 8.48 1.83
CA GLY A 97 -4.15 7.58 2.01
C GLY A 97 -4.01 6.67 3.24
N TRP A 98 -2.82 6.50 3.81
CA TRP A 98 -2.60 5.52 4.88
C TRP A 98 -3.21 5.90 6.24
N GLU A 99 -3.60 7.16 6.43
CA GLU A 99 -4.41 7.54 7.60
C GLU A 99 -5.79 6.85 7.60
N ILE A 100 -6.32 6.54 6.42
CA ILE A 100 -7.56 5.77 6.25
C ILE A 100 -7.34 4.35 6.77
N PHE A 101 -6.19 3.75 6.45
CA PHE A 101 -5.86 2.40 6.89
C PHE A 101 -5.87 2.28 8.42
N LEU A 102 -5.27 3.24 9.15
CA LEU A 102 -5.31 3.26 10.61
C LEU A 102 -6.74 3.27 11.18
N ARG A 103 -7.61 4.07 10.57
CA ARG A 103 -9.03 4.17 11.01
C ARG A 103 -9.76 2.86 10.75
N LEU A 104 -9.53 2.22 9.60
CA LEU A 104 -10.18 0.97 9.23
C LEU A 104 -9.79 -0.22 10.09
N ILE A 105 -8.52 -0.30 10.52
CA ILE A 105 -8.09 -1.35 11.46
C ILE A 105 -8.47 -1.04 12.91
N GLU A 106 -9.02 0.15 13.17
CA GLU A 106 -9.49 0.62 14.49
C GLU A 106 -8.45 0.45 15.62
N THR A 107 -7.16 0.55 15.28
CA THR A 107 -6.09 0.33 16.25
C THR A 107 -5.61 1.64 16.87
N ALA A 108 -5.46 1.63 18.20
CA ALA A 108 -4.75 2.68 18.92
C ALA A 108 -3.23 2.44 18.97
N MET A 109 -2.75 1.32 18.43
CA MET A 109 -1.36 0.90 18.51
C MET A 109 -0.53 1.42 17.33
N PRO A 110 0.80 1.56 17.49
CA PRO A 110 1.67 2.00 16.42
C PRO A 110 1.68 1.03 15.22
N VAL A 111 1.57 1.58 14.01
CA VAL A 111 1.79 0.91 12.73
C VAL A 111 3.07 1.47 12.13
N THR A 112 4.04 0.58 11.89
CA THR A 112 5.29 0.92 11.21
C THR A 112 5.29 0.33 9.82
N MET A 113 5.28 1.20 8.82
CA MET A 113 5.39 0.87 7.41
C MET A 113 6.85 0.96 6.98
N ILE A 114 7.47 -0.17 6.66
CA ILE A 114 8.81 -0.21 6.09
C ILE A 114 8.67 -0.35 4.58
N VAL A 115 8.98 0.72 3.84
CA VAL A 115 8.82 0.77 2.37
C VAL A 115 10.17 0.52 1.72
N ILE A 116 10.26 -0.53 0.90
CA ILE A 116 11.52 -1.08 0.38
C ILE A 116 11.41 -1.24 -1.14
N GLY A 117 12.32 -0.62 -1.87
CA GLY A 117 12.38 -0.74 -3.31
C GLY A 117 13.57 0.00 -3.90
N SER A 118 14.08 -0.49 -5.03
CA SER A 118 15.07 0.23 -5.83
C SER A 118 14.35 1.34 -6.59
N ASN A 119 14.83 2.58 -6.50
CA ASN A 119 14.26 3.80 -7.10
C ASN A 119 13.25 4.55 -6.21
N LEU A 120 13.32 4.41 -4.89
CA LEU A 120 12.56 5.31 -4.01
C LEU A 120 13.23 6.69 -3.97
N GLN A 121 12.48 7.75 -4.26
CA GLN A 121 13.00 9.10 -4.10
C GLN A 121 13.07 9.43 -2.61
N ARG A 122 14.28 9.72 -2.10
CA ARG A 122 14.56 9.88 -0.65
C ARG A 122 13.94 11.15 -0.02
N ASN A 123 13.07 11.86 -0.72
CA ASN A 123 12.77 13.27 -0.45
C ASN A 123 11.36 13.56 0.04
N ILE A 124 10.69 12.60 0.67
CA ILE A 124 9.42 12.88 1.33
C ILE A 124 9.54 12.61 2.84
N HIS A 125 10.03 13.65 3.53
CA HIS A 125 9.75 13.88 4.95
C HIS A 125 8.28 14.26 5.17
N MET A 126 7.32 13.57 4.54
CA MET A 126 5.94 13.57 5.03
C MET A 126 5.85 12.51 6.13
N LEU A 127 6.38 12.88 7.30
CA LEU A 127 5.94 12.26 8.53
C LEU A 127 4.43 12.43 8.60
N SER A 128 3.69 11.33 8.71
CA SER A 128 2.28 11.43 9.08
C SER A 128 2.21 12.26 10.36
N GLU A 129 1.29 13.24 10.40
CA GLU A 129 1.01 14.00 11.62
C GLU A 129 0.45 13.06 12.72
N ASN A 130 0.01 11.86 12.33
CA ASN A 130 -0.44 10.82 13.23
C ASN A 130 0.75 10.05 13.85
N LYS A 131 0.93 10.23 15.16
CA LYS A 131 1.98 9.56 15.95
C LYS A 131 1.92 8.03 15.93
N ASN A 132 0.78 7.46 15.54
CA ASN A 132 0.59 6.01 15.44
C ASN A 132 0.92 5.46 14.05
N LEU A 133 1.28 6.29 13.07
CA LEU A 133 1.71 5.84 11.74
C LEU A 133 3.12 6.34 11.44
N LYS A 134 4.05 5.40 11.29
CA LYS A 134 5.44 5.68 10.94
C LYS A 134 5.77 5.07 9.59
N PHE A 135 6.51 5.82 8.77
CA PHE A 135 7.12 5.32 7.54
C PHE A 135 8.63 5.37 7.65
N ASP A 136 9.30 4.26 7.29
CA ASP A 136 10.74 4.23 7.05
C ASP A 136 10.98 3.72 5.62
N PHE A 137 11.79 4.45 4.85
CA PHE A 137 12.05 4.14 3.44
C PHE A 137 13.47 3.62 3.25
N TYR A 138 13.60 2.57 2.45
CA TYR A 138 14.87 1.93 2.14
C TYR A 138 15.01 1.73 0.63
N ASP A 139 15.82 2.59 0.02
CA ASP A 139 16.20 2.55 -1.39
C ASP A 139 17.20 1.41 -1.65
N MET A 140 16.70 0.18 -1.64
CA MET A 140 17.46 -1.06 -1.85
C MET A 140 16.53 -2.25 -2.13
N LEU A 141 17.11 -3.36 -2.59
CA LEU A 141 16.41 -4.64 -2.72
C LEU A 141 16.10 -5.24 -1.33
N TYR A 142 15.02 -6.02 -1.24
CA TYR A 142 14.57 -6.60 0.02
C TYR A 142 15.64 -7.50 0.65
N GLU A 143 16.39 -8.26 -0.14
CA GLU A 143 17.48 -9.09 0.38
C GLU A 143 18.62 -8.29 1.02
N ASN A 144 18.82 -7.04 0.60
CA ASN A 144 19.82 -6.16 1.19
C ASN A 144 19.28 -5.57 2.50
N TYR A 145 18.01 -5.16 2.53
CA TYR A 145 17.37 -4.69 3.75
C TYR A 145 17.37 -5.76 4.86
N VAL A 146 17.03 -7.02 4.53
CA VAL A 146 17.04 -8.14 5.51
C VAL A 146 18.42 -8.38 6.12
N ARG A 147 19.51 -8.03 5.42
CA ARG A 147 20.89 -8.15 5.92
C ARG A 147 21.42 -6.88 6.58
N SER A 148 20.67 -5.78 6.52
CA SER A 148 21.10 -4.50 7.07
C SER A 148 20.93 -4.46 8.60
N SER A 149 21.67 -3.57 9.25
CA SER A 149 21.52 -3.31 10.69
C SER A 149 20.18 -2.66 11.06
N SER A 150 19.48 -2.11 10.07
CA SER A 150 18.17 -1.47 10.24
C SER A 150 17.00 -2.45 10.13
N PHE A 151 17.27 -3.75 9.93
CA PHE A 151 16.23 -4.75 9.76
C PHE A 151 15.35 -4.87 11.01
N VAL A 152 14.05 -4.66 10.80
CA VAL A 152 12.99 -4.99 11.75
C VAL A 152 12.20 -6.18 11.20
N LYS A 153 11.83 -7.13 12.06
CA LYS A 153 11.03 -8.29 11.64
C LYS A 153 9.60 -7.85 11.28
N PRO A 154 9.04 -8.28 10.13
CA PRO A 154 7.67 -7.96 9.78
C PRO A 154 6.65 -8.86 10.48
N ASP A 155 5.47 -8.30 10.77
CA ASP A 155 4.24 -9.05 11.04
C ASP A 155 3.49 -9.40 9.74
N LEU A 156 3.70 -8.63 8.68
CA LEU A 156 3.05 -8.77 7.39
C LEU A 156 3.97 -8.23 6.28
N ILE A 157 3.98 -8.88 5.13
CA ILE A 157 4.69 -8.40 3.94
C ILE A 157 3.66 -8.22 2.82
N VAL A 158 3.73 -7.09 2.11
CA VAL A 158 2.89 -6.80 0.95
C VAL A 158 3.73 -6.33 -0.23
N GLY A 159 3.45 -6.82 -1.43
CA GLY A 159 3.94 -6.28 -2.69
C GLY A 159 2.75 -5.80 -3.54
N PHE A 160 2.74 -4.53 -3.91
CA PHE A 160 1.72 -3.96 -4.78
C PHE A 160 2.21 -3.97 -6.22
N ASN A 161 1.57 -4.78 -7.07
CA ASN A 161 1.84 -4.86 -8.51
C ASN A 161 3.34 -4.93 -8.83
N SER A 162 4.10 -5.69 -8.04
CA SER A 162 5.58 -5.70 -8.07
C SER A 162 6.17 -6.29 -9.36
N CYS A 163 5.34 -6.77 -10.29
CA CYS A 163 5.70 -7.23 -11.63
C CYS A 163 6.87 -8.22 -11.62
N ILE A 164 6.78 -9.22 -10.75
CA ILE A 164 7.83 -10.22 -10.52
C ILE A 164 8.17 -10.97 -11.81
N ASP A 165 7.20 -11.09 -12.72
CA ASP A 165 7.34 -11.75 -14.02
C ASP A 165 8.13 -10.95 -15.07
N GLN A 166 8.20 -9.62 -14.94
CA GLN A 166 8.85 -8.76 -15.94
C GLN A 166 10.39 -8.75 -15.84
N HIS A 167 10.95 -9.12 -14.68
CA HIS A 167 12.40 -9.16 -14.46
C HIS A 167 13.09 -10.41 -15.03
N LYS A 168 12.39 -11.25 -15.83
CA LYS A 168 12.92 -12.54 -16.33
C LYS A 168 13.39 -12.56 -17.79
N LEU A 169 13.31 -11.48 -18.56
CA LEU A 169 13.81 -11.48 -19.95
C LEU A 169 15.15 -10.73 -20.09
N GLY A 170 16.26 -11.48 -20.04
CA GLY A 170 17.54 -11.08 -20.67
C GLY A 170 18.50 -10.17 -19.90
N SER A 171 18.18 -9.72 -18.69
CA SER A 171 19.08 -8.92 -17.84
C SER A 171 19.63 -9.78 -16.70
N SER A 172 20.95 -9.95 -16.64
CA SER A 172 21.66 -10.83 -15.71
C SER A 172 21.79 -10.30 -14.27
N LYS A 173 21.11 -9.20 -13.90
CA LYS A 173 21.43 -8.49 -12.64
C LYS A 173 20.40 -8.56 -11.52
N GLU A 174 19.11 -8.75 -11.78
CA GLU A 174 18.11 -8.59 -10.71
C GLU A 174 16.99 -9.64 -10.84
N THR A 175 17.13 -10.75 -10.12
CA THR A 175 16.05 -11.74 -10.00
C THR A 175 15.38 -11.58 -8.64
N TRP A 176 14.05 -11.66 -8.58
CA TRP A 176 13.29 -11.68 -7.32
C TRP A 176 13.56 -12.92 -6.45
N ALA A 177 14.35 -13.88 -6.91
CA ALA A 177 14.55 -15.16 -6.25
C ALA A 177 15.16 -15.06 -4.84
N PRO A 178 16.21 -14.25 -4.58
CA PRO A 178 16.75 -14.05 -3.23
C PRO A 178 15.71 -13.40 -2.31
N SER A 179 15.04 -12.35 -2.77
CA SER A 179 13.94 -11.68 -2.08
C SER A 179 12.82 -12.64 -1.68
N ILE A 180 12.26 -13.41 -2.63
CA ILE A 180 11.17 -14.37 -2.38
C ILE A 180 11.57 -15.43 -1.35
N LYS A 181 12.80 -15.97 -1.45
CA LYS A 181 13.30 -16.93 -0.45
C LYS A 181 13.40 -16.32 0.94
N LEU A 182 13.79 -15.06 1.06
CA LEU A 182 13.86 -14.36 2.35
C LEU A 182 12.49 -13.95 2.89
N ILE A 183 11.54 -13.57 2.02
CA ILE A 183 10.13 -13.34 2.36
C ILE A 183 9.55 -14.61 2.99
N ALA A 184 9.71 -15.76 2.33
CA ALA A 184 9.22 -17.03 2.86
C ALA A 184 9.82 -17.37 4.24
N LYS A 185 11.10 -17.05 4.47
CA LYS A 185 11.78 -17.25 5.76
C LYS A 185 11.27 -16.36 6.89
N GLN A 186 10.54 -15.27 6.60
CA GLN A 186 9.97 -14.42 7.65
C GLN A 186 8.83 -15.09 8.41
N ASN A 187 8.23 -16.14 7.84
CA ASN A 187 7.13 -16.90 8.45
C ASN A 187 5.95 -16.00 8.88
N CYS A 188 5.68 -14.95 8.11
CA CYS A 188 4.51 -14.09 8.25
C CYS A 188 3.66 -14.16 6.96
N PRO A 189 2.40 -13.70 6.98
CA PRO A 189 1.61 -13.65 5.76
C PRO A 189 2.28 -12.75 4.71
N PHE A 190 2.20 -13.18 3.46
CA PHE A 190 2.68 -12.43 2.30
C PHE A 190 1.51 -12.19 1.35
N ILE A 191 1.24 -10.92 1.06
CA ILE A 191 0.20 -10.47 0.14
C ILE A 191 0.89 -9.95 -1.12
N LEU A 192 0.44 -10.40 -2.28
CA LEU A 192 0.92 -9.89 -3.56
C LEU A 192 -0.29 -9.53 -4.41
N THR A 193 -0.30 -8.33 -4.98
CA THR A 193 -1.28 -7.95 -6.01
C THR A 193 -0.64 -7.99 -7.39
N SER A 194 -1.49 -8.26 -8.39
CA SER A 194 -1.08 -8.28 -9.79
C SER A 194 -2.05 -7.43 -10.60
N PRO A 195 -1.57 -6.69 -11.62
CA PRO A 195 -2.42 -5.83 -12.43
C PRO A 195 -3.43 -6.61 -13.29
N THR A 196 -3.13 -7.87 -13.60
CA THR A 196 -4.00 -8.74 -14.41
C THR A 196 -3.98 -10.18 -13.92
N LEU A 197 -5.02 -10.95 -14.27
CA LEU A 197 -5.08 -12.38 -13.98
C LEU A 197 -3.96 -13.18 -14.67
N SER A 198 -3.51 -12.76 -15.85
CA SER A 198 -2.43 -13.44 -16.57
C SER A 198 -1.08 -13.22 -15.89
N THR A 199 -0.81 -11.99 -15.44
CA THR A 199 0.35 -11.65 -14.61
C THR A 199 0.33 -12.44 -13.30
N PHE A 200 -0.81 -12.46 -12.60
CA PHE A 200 -0.98 -13.23 -11.36
C PHE A 200 -0.60 -14.71 -11.51
N LYS A 201 -1.08 -15.37 -12.56
CA LYS A 201 -0.76 -16.78 -12.84
C LYS A 201 0.73 -16.98 -13.04
N LYS A 202 1.38 -16.14 -13.85
CA LYS A 202 2.83 -16.20 -14.08
C LYS A 202 3.63 -15.97 -12.80
N GLU A 203 3.27 -14.94 -12.03
CA GLU A 203 3.95 -14.63 -10.77
C GLU A 203 3.82 -15.79 -9.76
N THR A 204 2.64 -16.42 -9.70
CA THR A 204 2.41 -17.62 -8.89
C THR A 204 3.32 -18.77 -9.31
N ASP A 205 3.39 -19.09 -10.60
CA ASP A 205 4.27 -20.14 -11.12
C ASP A 205 5.74 -19.86 -10.82
N ILE A 206 6.16 -18.60 -10.95
CA ILE A 206 7.52 -18.14 -10.65
C ILE A 206 7.84 -18.33 -9.17
N ILE A 207 6.96 -17.88 -8.27
CA ILE A 207 7.13 -18.01 -6.81
C ILE A 207 7.19 -19.48 -6.42
N ASN A 208 6.27 -20.31 -6.92
CA ASN A 208 6.25 -21.74 -6.67
C ASN A 208 7.53 -22.42 -7.13
N THR A 209 8.02 -22.07 -8.32
CA THR A 209 9.32 -22.56 -8.84
C THR A 209 10.49 -22.16 -7.93
N ILE A 210 10.54 -20.90 -7.48
CA ILE A 210 11.61 -20.39 -6.60
C ILE A 210 11.60 -21.07 -5.23
N LEU A 211 10.40 -21.37 -4.71
CA LEU A 211 10.18 -21.99 -3.41
C LEU A 211 10.18 -23.53 -3.46
N GLY A 212 10.27 -24.13 -4.65
CA GLY A 212 10.20 -25.59 -4.82
C GLY A 212 8.83 -26.18 -4.45
N ARG A 213 7.75 -25.40 -4.58
CA ARG A 213 6.37 -25.83 -4.35
C ARG A 213 5.76 -26.30 -5.68
N LYS A 214 5.05 -27.43 -5.66
CA LYS A 214 4.30 -27.95 -6.82
C LYS A 214 2.84 -27.49 -6.74
#